data_AF-A0A1E4FJ11-F1
#
_entry.id   AF-A0A1E4FJ11-F1
#
_cell.length_a   1.000
_cell.length_b   1.000
_cell.length_c   1.000
_cell.angle_alpha   90.00
_cell.angle_beta   90.00
_cell.angle_gamma   90.00
#
_symmetry.space_group_name_H-M   'P 1'
#
loop_
_entity.id
_entity.type
_entity.pdbx_description
1 polymer ?
#
loop_
_entity_poly.entity_id
_entity_poly.type
_entity_poly.pdbx_seq_one_letter_code
_entity_poly.pdbx_strand_id
1 'polypeptide(L)'
;MMLQELPRTQSAPDQARITDAEAQAMVRAVIRLFERWQLSDGQAREILGGVAARTYARWKAGDIGRIDRDLATRLSLLMGIHKGLRYLFSDPERGYAWVSKPNPAFDGQSPVEIMADGDIFSLARMRAWLDAGRSG
;
A
#
# COMPACT_ATOMS: atom_id res chain seq x y z
N MET A 1 9.74 19.10 -34.86
CA MET A 1 8.75 18.77 -33.81
C MET A 1 9.51 18.75 -32.48
N MET A 2 9.36 19.79 -31.65
CA MET A 2 10.05 19.89 -30.35
C MET A 2 9.20 19.19 -29.27
N LEU A 3 9.79 18.28 -28.52
CA LEU A 3 9.21 17.69 -27.32
C LEU A 3 9.22 18.75 -26.21
N GLN A 4 8.04 19.23 -25.83
CA GLN A 4 7.88 20.11 -24.68
C GLN A 4 7.88 19.22 -23.43
N GLU A 5 8.99 19.22 -22.68
CA GLU A 5 9.06 18.55 -21.40
C GLU A 5 8.09 19.24 -20.43
N LEU A 6 7.01 18.53 -20.05
CA LEU A 6 6.12 19.01 -19.00
C LEU A 6 6.90 19.09 -17.70
N PRO A 7 6.82 20.21 -16.94
CA PRO A 7 7.50 20.32 -15.66
C PRO A 7 7.01 19.19 -14.77
N ARG A 8 7.94 18.37 -14.27
CA ARG A 8 7.64 17.40 -13.22
C ARG A 8 6.99 18.19 -12.08
N THR A 9 5.74 17.87 -11.75
CA THR A 9 5.10 18.41 -10.55
C THR A 9 5.98 18.05 -9.37
N GLN A 10 6.75 19.02 -8.87
CA GLN A 10 7.50 18.85 -7.65
C GLN A 10 6.47 18.74 -6.53
N SER A 11 6.40 17.57 -5.90
CA SER A 11 5.61 17.40 -4.68
C SER A 11 6.36 18.09 -3.56
N ALA A 12 6.01 19.35 -3.29
CA ALA A 12 6.39 20.07 -2.08
C ALA A 12 5.11 20.29 -1.27
N PRO A 13 4.65 19.30 -0.48
CA PRO A 13 3.49 19.52 0.36
C PRO A 13 3.83 20.64 1.36
N ASP A 14 3.00 21.68 1.38
CA ASP A 14 3.11 22.83 2.31
C ASP A 14 3.00 22.38 3.78
N GLN A 15 2.50 21.16 4.01
CA GLN A 15 2.37 20.53 5.32
C GLN A 15 2.94 19.11 5.30
N ALA A 16 3.85 18.81 6.23
CA ALA A 16 4.40 17.45 6.43
C ALA A 16 3.38 16.46 7.07
N ARG A 17 2.08 16.79 7.08
CA ARG A 17 1.01 16.02 7.71
C ARG A 17 -0.02 15.61 6.66
N ILE A 18 -0.40 14.34 6.69
CA ILE A 18 -1.52 13.79 5.92
C ILE A 18 -2.81 14.43 6.45
N THR A 19 -3.57 15.08 5.58
CA THR A 19 -4.90 15.62 5.87
C THR A 19 -5.95 14.51 5.96
N ASP A 20 -7.10 14.78 6.60
CA ASP A 20 -8.20 13.82 6.67
C ASP A 20 -8.72 13.41 5.28
N ALA A 21 -8.77 14.35 4.34
CA ALA A 21 -9.20 14.08 2.97
C ALA A 21 -8.23 13.15 2.23
N GLU A 22 -6.92 13.37 2.38
CA GLU A 22 -5.88 12.49 1.83
C GLU A 22 -5.93 11.11 2.50
N ALA A 23 -6.12 11.03 3.81
CA ALA A 23 -6.26 9.77 4.53
C ALA A 23 -7.46 8.97 4.01
N GLN A 24 -8.63 9.61 3.86
CA GLN A 24 -9.81 8.95 3.28
C GLN A 24 -9.59 8.50 1.83
N ALA A 25 -8.88 9.30 1.03
CA ALA A 25 -8.51 8.91 -0.33
C ALA A 25 -7.59 7.68 -0.34
N MET A 26 -6.60 7.62 0.55
CA MET A 26 -5.74 6.45 0.70
C MET A 26 -6.51 5.21 1.15
N VAL A 27 -7.48 5.34 2.06
CA VAL A 27 -8.34 4.20 2.44
C VAL A 27 -9.07 3.65 1.21
N ARG A 28 -9.70 4.52 0.40
CA ARG A 28 -10.36 4.06 -0.85
C ARG A 28 -9.40 3.36 -1.80
N ALA A 29 -8.18 3.89 -1.93
CA ALA A 29 -7.15 3.29 -2.78
C ALA A 29 -6.70 1.92 -2.24
N VAL A 30 -6.48 1.81 -0.93
CA VAL A 30 -6.04 0.57 -0.27
C VAL A 30 -7.12 -0.51 -0.32
N ILE A 31 -8.40 -0.17 -0.13
CA ILE A 31 -9.49 -1.15 -0.30
C ILE A 31 -9.47 -1.74 -1.73
N ARG A 32 -9.38 -0.90 -2.76
CA ARG A 32 -9.28 -1.35 -4.15
C ARG A 32 -8.00 -2.14 -4.42
N LEU A 33 -6.90 -1.79 -3.76
CA LEU A 33 -5.63 -2.50 -3.88
C LEU A 33 -5.74 -3.90 -3.30
N PHE A 34 -6.32 -4.04 -2.11
CA PHE A 34 -6.53 -5.33 -1.45
C PHE A 34 -7.50 -6.23 -2.23
N GLU A 35 -8.51 -5.66 -2.88
CA GLU A 35 -9.37 -6.39 -3.83
C GLU A 35 -8.56 -6.96 -4.99
N ARG A 36 -7.65 -6.18 -5.60
CA ARG A 36 -6.78 -6.67 -6.69
C ARG A 36 -5.75 -7.69 -6.24
N TRP A 37 -5.26 -7.57 -5.01
CA TRP A 37 -4.40 -8.57 -4.38
C TRP A 37 -5.18 -9.82 -3.93
N GLN A 38 -6.52 -9.77 -4.01
CA GLN A 38 -7.43 -10.85 -3.63
C GLN A 38 -7.26 -11.27 -2.16
N LEU A 39 -7.05 -10.29 -1.28
CA LEU A 39 -6.89 -10.55 0.15
C LEU A 39 -8.22 -10.92 0.80
N SER A 40 -8.16 -11.82 1.78
CA SER A 40 -9.26 -12.00 2.71
C SER A 40 -9.44 -10.76 3.60
N ASP A 41 -10.67 -10.54 4.09
CA ASP A 41 -10.95 -9.50 5.08
C ASP A 41 -10.11 -9.67 6.36
N GLY A 42 -9.70 -10.89 6.70
CA GLY A 42 -8.77 -11.17 7.80
C GLY A 42 -7.40 -10.56 7.55
N GLN A 43 -6.74 -10.96 6.47
CA GLN A 43 -5.41 -10.46 6.09
C GLN A 43 -5.39 -8.94 5.93
N ALA A 44 -6.40 -8.38 5.26
CA ALA A 44 -6.51 -6.94 5.07
C ALA A 44 -6.53 -6.19 6.41
N ARG A 45 -7.29 -6.68 7.40
CA ARG A 45 -7.39 -6.05 8.73
C ARG A 45 -6.09 -6.16 9.50
N GLU A 46 -5.41 -7.30 9.46
CA GLU A 46 -4.10 -7.47 10.12
C GLU A 46 -3.05 -6.52 9.52
N ILE A 47 -2.96 -6.45 8.20
CA ILE A 47 -2.07 -5.50 7.49
C ILE A 47 -2.35 -4.05 7.94
N LEU A 48 -3.61 -3.71 8.14
CA LEU A 48 -4.05 -2.39 8.61
C LEU A 48 -3.86 -2.17 10.13
N GLY A 49 -3.21 -3.08 10.85
CA GLY A 49 -2.95 -2.96 12.28
C GLY A 49 -4.11 -3.45 13.16
N GLY A 50 -4.85 -4.46 12.71
CA GLY A 50 -5.92 -5.08 13.48
C GLY A 50 -7.22 -4.29 13.46
N VAL A 51 -7.54 -3.60 12.35
CA VAL A 51 -8.80 -2.84 12.22
C VAL A 51 -10.00 -3.73 12.51
N ALA A 52 -10.92 -3.27 13.37
CA ALA A 52 -12.11 -4.02 13.71
C ALA A 52 -12.94 -4.37 12.47
N ALA A 53 -13.50 -5.59 12.42
CA ALA A 53 -14.26 -6.09 11.26
C ALA A 53 -15.40 -5.15 10.84
N ARG A 54 -16.12 -4.56 11.81
CA ARG A 54 -17.18 -3.58 11.54
C ARG A 54 -16.66 -2.31 10.88
N THR A 55 -15.50 -1.81 11.30
CA THR A 55 -14.87 -0.62 10.70
C THR A 55 -14.46 -0.91 9.26
N TYR A 56 -13.81 -2.05 9.02
CA TYR A 56 -13.41 -2.47 7.68
C TYR A 56 -14.62 -2.64 6.74
N ALA A 57 -15.71 -3.25 7.23
CA ALA A 57 -16.95 -3.38 6.47
C ALA A 57 -17.56 -2.02 6.09
N ARG A 58 -17.55 -1.02 6.99
CA ARG A 58 -18.01 0.35 6.70
C ARG A 58 -17.15 1.02 5.62
N TRP A 59 -15.83 0.85 5.68
CA TRP A 59 -14.94 1.40 4.65
C TRP A 59 -15.21 0.80 3.27
N LYS A 60 -15.47 -0.51 3.18
CA LYS A 60 -15.89 -1.14 1.91
C LYS A 60 -17.22 -0.59 1.37
N ALA A 61 -18.10 -0.13 2.26
CA ALA A 61 -19.34 0.56 1.90
C ALA A 61 -19.15 2.06 1.58
N GLY A 62 -17.91 2.58 1.63
CA GLY A 62 -17.59 3.99 1.37
C GLY A 62 -17.76 4.92 2.58
N ASP A 63 -18.19 4.40 3.73
CA ASP A 63 -18.32 5.15 4.98
C ASP A 63 -16.99 5.14 5.73
N ILE A 64 -16.10 6.07 5.36
CA ILE A 64 -14.76 6.20 5.92
C ILE A 64 -14.78 7.32 6.97
N GLY A 65 -14.60 6.94 8.23
CA GLY A 65 -14.49 7.86 9.34
C GLY A 65 -13.11 8.52 9.46
N ARG A 66 -12.83 9.05 10.65
CA ARG A 66 -11.53 9.60 10.99
C ARG A 66 -10.46 8.51 11.01
N ILE A 67 -9.29 8.84 10.49
CA ILE A 67 -8.12 7.97 10.41
C ILE A 67 -7.09 8.50 11.40
N ASP A 68 -6.60 7.65 12.30
CA ASP A 68 -5.55 8.04 13.23
C ASP A 68 -4.16 8.06 12.56
N ARG A 69 -3.15 8.51 13.29
CA ARG A 69 -1.79 8.66 12.77
C ARG A 69 -1.11 7.34 12.44
N ASP A 70 -1.33 6.28 13.22
CA ASP A 70 -0.70 4.98 12.95
C ASP A 70 -1.25 4.41 11.64
N LEU A 71 -2.57 4.42 11.52
CA LEU A 71 -3.27 3.97 10.33
C LEU A 71 -2.89 4.82 9.10
N ALA A 72 -2.78 6.14 9.24
CA ALA A 72 -2.30 7.01 8.16
C ALA A 72 -0.87 6.64 7.72
N THR A 73 0.00 6.26 8.65
CA THR A 73 1.36 5.79 8.34
C THR A 73 1.32 4.47 7.57
N ARG A 74 0.51 3.50 8.02
CA ARG A 74 0.32 2.21 7.34
C ARG A 74 -0.22 2.39 5.93
N LEU A 75 -1.22 3.24 5.74
CA LEU A 75 -1.77 3.57 4.43
C LEU A 75 -0.70 4.17 3.50
N SER A 76 0.14 5.08 4.01
CA SER A 76 1.25 5.66 3.26
C SER A 76 2.28 4.60 2.83
N LEU A 77 2.65 3.68 3.74
CA LEU A 77 3.54 2.56 3.42
C LEU A 77 2.95 1.66 2.32
N LEU A 78 1.66 1.34 2.38
CA LEU A 78 0.96 0.57 1.36
C LEU A 78 0.93 1.28 0.00
N MET A 79 0.73 2.60 -0.03
CA MET A 79 0.83 3.37 -1.27
C MET A 79 2.25 3.36 -1.84
N GLY A 80 3.25 3.43 -0.98
CA GLY A 80 4.64 3.24 -1.37
C GLY A 80 4.91 1.85 -1.95
N ILE A 81 4.41 0.78 -1.34
CA ILE A 81 4.54 -0.60 -1.82
C ILE A 81 3.86 -0.74 -3.20
N HIS A 82 2.64 -0.23 -3.34
CA HIS A 82 1.94 -0.20 -4.63
C HIS A 82 2.77 0.51 -5.71
N LYS A 83 3.31 1.68 -5.40
CA LYS A 83 4.21 2.41 -6.30
C LYS A 83 5.46 1.61 -6.66
N GLY A 84 6.10 0.94 -5.68
CA GLY A 84 7.25 0.07 -5.90
C GLY A 84 6.95 -1.08 -6.87
N LEU A 85 5.81 -1.77 -6.68
CA LEU A 85 5.35 -2.82 -7.60
C LEU A 85 5.13 -2.29 -9.02
N ARG A 86 4.57 -1.09 -9.16
CA ARG A 86 4.35 -0.44 -10.47
C ARG A 86 5.65 -0.07 -11.19
N TYR A 87 6.78 0.02 -10.49
CA TYR A 87 8.09 0.17 -11.12
C TYR A 87 8.71 -1.16 -11.49
N LEU A 88 8.60 -2.16 -10.61
CA LEU A 88 9.19 -3.49 -10.86
C LEU A 88 8.46 -4.26 -11.97
N PHE A 89 7.15 -4.05 -12.09
CA PHE A 89 6.30 -4.74 -13.06
C PHE A 89 5.65 -3.74 -14.03
N SER A 90 5.99 -3.85 -15.32
CA SER A 90 5.34 -3.11 -16.39
C SER A 90 3.87 -3.49 -16.55
N ASP A 91 3.56 -4.78 -16.39
CA ASP A 91 2.21 -5.32 -16.27
C ASP A 91 1.78 -5.31 -14.78
N PRO A 92 0.81 -4.48 -14.39
CA PRO A 92 0.39 -4.34 -12.99
C PRO A 92 -0.18 -5.62 -12.40
N GLU A 93 -0.87 -6.42 -13.22
CA GLU A 93 -1.52 -7.65 -12.75
C GLU A 93 -0.47 -8.70 -12.37
N ARG A 94 0.70 -8.69 -13.00
CA ARG A 94 1.84 -9.52 -12.55
C ARG A 94 2.34 -9.10 -11.18
N GLY A 95 2.41 -7.80 -10.91
CA GLY A 95 2.79 -7.27 -9.61
C GLY A 95 1.79 -7.65 -8.52
N TYR A 96 0.48 -7.60 -8.82
CA TYR A 96 -0.57 -8.03 -7.90
C TYR A 96 -0.56 -9.54 -7.68
N ALA A 97 -0.30 -10.34 -8.71
CA ALA A 97 -0.16 -11.79 -8.54
C ALA A 97 1.12 -12.16 -7.75
N TRP A 98 2.19 -11.37 -7.87
CA TRP A 98 3.46 -11.61 -7.18
C TRP A 98 3.33 -11.46 -5.66
N VAL A 99 2.53 -10.50 -5.17
CA VAL A 99 2.42 -10.28 -3.72
C VAL A 99 1.84 -11.47 -2.95
N SER A 100 1.08 -12.33 -3.62
CA SER A 100 0.47 -13.53 -3.02
C SER A 100 1.26 -14.81 -3.31
N LYS A 101 2.40 -14.74 -4.00
CA LYS A 101 3.23 -15.91 -4.32
C LYS A 101 4.35 -16.10 -3.29
N PRO A 102 4.62 -17.36 -2.88
CA PRO A 102 5.85 -17.73 -2.19
C PRO A 102 7.08 -17.15 -2.88
N ASN A 103 7.97 -16.53 -2.11
CA ASN A 103 9.17 -15.91 -2.65
C ASN A 103 10.43 -16.42 -1.94
N PRO A 104 11.41 -16.99 -2.66
CA PRO A 104 12.68 -17.42 -2.07
C PRO A 104 13.45 -16.32 -1.34
N ALA A 105 13.27 -15.04 -1.72
CA ALA A 105 13.88 -13.92 -1.02
C ALA A 105 13.32 -13.71 0.41
N PHE A 106 12.22 -14.38 0.73
CA PHE A 106 11.51 -14.28 2.01
C PHE A 106 11.30 -15.66 2.63
N ASP A 107 12.29 -16.54 2.51
CA ASP A 107 12.27 -17.90 3.07
C ASP A 107 11.03 -18.72 2.66
N GLY A 108 10.51 -18.47 1.45
CA GLY A 108 9.33 -19.13 0.91
C GLY A 108 7.99 -18.52 1.32
N GLN A 109 7.97 -17.49 2.18
CA GLN A 109 6.76 -16.73 2.46
C GLN A 109 6.41 -15.79 1.31
N SER A 110 5.13 -15.52 1.15
CA SER A 110 4.65 -14.47 0.25
C SER A 110 4.75 -13.09 0.91
N PRO A 111 4.91 -12.01 0.12
CA PRO A 111 4.86 -10.64 0.61
C PRO A 111 3.63 -10.34 1.47
N VAL A 112 2.45 -10.86 1.08
CA VAL A 112 1.21 -10.68 1.84
C VAL A 112 1.29 -11.34 3.21
N GLU A 113 1.83 -12.55 3.34
CA GLU A 113 1.97 -13.22 4.63
C GLU A 113 2.87 -12.42 5.58
N ILE A 114 3.97 -11.88 5.08
CA ILE A 114 4.88 -11.02 5.87
C ILE A 114 4.16 -9.75 6.34
N MET A 115 3.40 -9.10 5.45
CA MET A 115 2.66 -7.88 5.80
C MET A 115 1.51 -8.18 6.77
N ALA A 116 0.89 -9.36 6.67
CA ALA A 116 -0.23 -9.79 7.50
C ALA A 116 0.18 -10.25 8.90
N ASP A 117 1.48 -10.27 9.23
CA ASP A 117 1.96 -10.38 10.61
C ASP A 117 1.56 -9.16 11.46
N GLY A 118 1.09 -8.07 10.82
CA GLY A 118 0.42 -6.94 11.46
C GLY A 118 1.37 -5.88 12.02
N ASP A 119 2.65 -6.19 12.16
CA ASP A 119 3.69 -5.24 12.55
C ASP A 119 3.95 -4.19 11.45
N ILE A 120 4.05 -2.92 11.87
CA ILE A 120 4.33 -1.80 10.96
C ILE A 120 5.73 -1.91 10.35
N PHE A 121 6.70 -2.50 11.07
CA PHE A 121 8.04 -2.68 10.51
C PHE A 121 8.06 -3.68 9.36
N SER A 122 7.15 -4.67 9.33
CA SER A 122 7.00 -5.57 8.18
C SER A 122 6.61 -4.80 6.92
N LEU A 123 5.68 -3.83 7.02
CA LEU A 123 5.35 -2.93 5.92
C LEU A 123 6.54 -2.04 5.50
N ALA A 124 7.26 -1.49 6.48
CA ALA A 124 8.41 -0.64 6.22
C ALA A 124 9.56 -1.40 5.51
N ARG A 125 9.84 -2.63 5.95
CA ARG A 125 10.85 -3.51 5.31
C ARG A 125 10.44 -3.88 3.89
N MET A 126 9.17 -4.25 3.67
CA MET A 126 8.67 -4.58 2.33
C MET A 126 8.78 -3.38 1.38
N ARG A 127 8.44 -2.18 1.88
CA ARG A 127 8.61 -0.93 1.13
C ARG A 127 10.06 -0.69 0.74
N ALA A 128 10.98 -0.83 1.69
CA ALA A 128 12.41 -0.62 1.48
C ALA A 128 13.01 -1.64 0.51
N TRP A 129 12.60 -2.91 0.59
CA TRP A 129 13.04 -3.96 -0.32
C TRP A 129 12.64 -3.65 -1.77
N LEU A 130 11.39 -3.22 -1.99
CA LEU A 130 10.91 -2.81 -3.32
C LEU A 130 11.61 -1.55 -3.84
N ASP A 131 11.96 -0.61 -2.96
CA ASP A 131 12.74 0.59 -3.34
C ASP A 131 14.18 0.25 -3.72
N ALA A 132 14.83 -0.65 -3.00
CA ALA A 132 16.21 -1.06 -3.30
C ALA A 132 16.31 -1.74 -4.68
N GLY A 133 15.28 -2.53 -5.05
CA GLY A 133 15.19 -3.12 -6.39
C GLY A 133 15.02 -2.13 -7.54
N ARG A 134 14.73 -0.85 -7.25
CA ARG A 134 14.59 0.22 -8.25
C ARG A 134 15.93 0.90 -8.58
N SER A 135 16.90 0.88 -7.66
CA SER A 135 18.20 1.55 -7.83
C SER A 135 19.27 0.69 -8.50
N GLY A 136 18.92 -0.52 -8.94
CA GLY A 136 19.80 -1.45 -9.67
C GLY A 136 19.61 -1.39 -11.17
#